data_AF-A0A9N7UF13-F1
#
_entry.id   AF-A0A9N7UF13-F1
#
_cell.length_a   1.000
_cell.length_b   1.000
_cell.length_c   1.000
_cell.angle_alpha   90.00
_cell.angle_beta   90.00
_cell.angle_gamma   90.00
#
_symmetry.space_group_name_H-M   'P 1'
#
loop_
_entity.id
_entity.type
_entity.pdbx_description
1 polymer ?
#
loop_
_entity_poly.entity_id
_entity_poly.type
_entity_poly.pdbx_seq_one_letter_code
_entity_poly.pdbx_strand_id
1 'polypeptide(L)'
;MTGPKAFLTYARSVQVGAQSGIQECKHQFALERWNCPESTLQLSTLNGLKSATRETSFVHAISSAGVMYTLTKNCSMGDFDNCGCDDSRIGQTGGRGWIWGGCSDNAAFGEKISKQFVDALEDGHDSRAAVNLHNNEAGRLAVKSTMRKACKCHGVSGSCSIQTCWMQLADFREVGNYLKMKHENAKKLEMDKKPARAGNSADNRGAITHGFRGIPRTELIYQEDSPDYCVKNRSMGFPGTEGRECLKGNKNMSQWERKSCRRLCYKCGLRVVEKLIEVVSSCNCKFHWCCTVRVASNFLMTGPKAYLNYARSVQVGALSGIEECKQQFAWDKWNCPDSATQLKGLRRATRETSFIQAISAAGVMYTLTRNCSLGDLDNCGCDVSKNGKIGGRGWLWGGCSDNVDFGERVSKQYVDAQETGQDSRAAVNLHNNEAGRLAVKATMKRICRCHGMSESCSVQTCWTQLSDFRETGNYLKMKHRQAQKLDIDKKRIRAGNSADSRGPIVEAFGSIDKTELIYLEDSPDYCRRNVSLGLYGTEGRECLQHGDGLTQWERRSCRRLCHDCGLRVEERRTEVVSSCNCKFHWCCKVNCEDCSQVMVKHVCARREAADGHGYRRRHRGPK
;
A
#
# COMPACT_ATOMS: atom_id res chain seq x y z
N MET A 1 -25.50 -6.83 -14.24
CA MET A 1 -25.20 -8.15 -13.65
C MET A 1 -25.92 -9.22 -14.45
N THR A 2 -25.32 -9.73 -15.51
CA THR A 2 -25.82 -10.90 -16.26
C THR A 2 -24.60 -11.66 -16.78
N GLY A 3 -24.07 -12.56 -15.96
CA GLY A 3 -23.02 -13.50 -16.33
C GLY A 3 -23.06 -14.70 -15.38
N PRO A 4 -22.83 -15.94 -15.86
CA PRO A 4 -22.90 -17.14 -15.03
C PRO A 4 -21.89 -17.07 -13.87
N LYS A 5 -22.15 -17.81 -12.78
CA LYS A 5 -21.40 -17.74 -11.50
C LYS A 5 -19.86 -17.78 -11.62
N ALA A 6 -19.31 -18.33 -12.71
CA ALA A 6 -17.88 -18.33 -13.04
C ALA A 6 -17.27 -16.93 -13.32
N PHE A 7 -18.08 -15.92 -13.61
CA PHE A 7 -17.62 -14.56 -13.94
C PHE A 7 -17.33 -13.70 -12.69
N LEU A 8 -17.75 -14.11 -11.49
CA LEU A 8 -17.49 -13.30 -10.29
C LEU A 8 -16.00 -13.29 -9.89
N THR A 9 -15.29 -14.40 -10.07
CA THR A 9 -13.87 -14.54 -9.69
C THR A 9 -12.99 -13.52 -10.40
N TYR A 10 -13.24 -13.26 -11.69
CA TYR A 10 -12.41 -12.37 -12.51
C TYR A 10 -12.89 -10.92 -12.53
N ALA A 11 -14.11 -10.65 -12.03
CA ALA A 11 -14.77 -9.35 -12.16
C ALA A 11 -13.93 -8.19 -11.58
N ARG A 12 -13.27 -8.42 -10.44
CA ARG A 12 -12.39 -7.41 -9.82
C ARG A 12 -11.17 -7.11 -10.70
N SER A 13 -10.47 -8.14 -11.18
CA SER A 13 -9.29 -7.96 -12.03
C SER A 13 -9.65 -7.35 -13.39
N VAL A 14 -10.84 -7.65 -13.92
CA VAL A 14 -11.38 -6.98 -15.12
C VAL A 14 -11.57 -5.48 -14.86
N GLN A 15 -12.21 -5.11 -13.75
CA GLN A 15 -12.40 -3.70 -13.40
C GLN A 15 -11.06 -2.96 -13.23
N VAL A 16 -10.11 -3.57 -12.51
CA VAL A 16 -8.76 -3.01 -12.33
C VAL A 16 -8.03 -2.87 -13.66
N GLY A 17 -8.12 -3.87 -14.53
CA GLY A 17 -7.49 -3.82 -15.85
C GLY A 17 -8.06 -2.75 -16.76
N ALA A 18 -9.38 -2.57 -16.77
CA ALA A 18 -10.02 -1.47 -17.49
C ALA A 18 -9.57 -0.10 -16.96
N GLN A 19 -9.50 0.07 -15.63
CA GLN A 19 -8.99 1.29 -15.00
C GLN A 19 -7.53 1.57 -15.35
N SER A 20 -6.68 0.55 -15.34
CA SER A 20 -5.28 0.65 -15.77
C SER A 20 -5.18 1.10 -17.23
N GLY A 21 -6.03 0.55 -18.11
CA GLY A 21 -6.15 0.98 -19.50
C GLY A 21 -6.49 2.47 -19.64
N ILE A 22 -7.48 2.96 -18.88
CA ILE A 22 -7.86 4.38 -18.89
C ILE A 22 -6.77 5.28 -18.28
N GLN A 23 -6.06 4.83 -17.26
CA GLN A 23 -4.93 5.57 -16.71
C GLN A 23 -3.81 5.74 -17.75
N GLU A 24 -3.51 4.68 -18.50
CA GLU A 24 -2.53 4.76 -19.59
C GLU A 24 -3.04 5.63 -20.76
N CYS A 25 -4.34 5.61 -21.05
CA CYS A 25 -4.97 6.53 -22.00
C CYS A 25 -4.76 8.00 -21.60
N LYS A 26 -5.03 8.35 -20.33
CA LYS A 26 -4.76 9.69 -19.79
C LYS A 26 -3.30 10.08 -19.95
N HIS A 27 -2.38 9.15 -19.71
CA HIS A 27 -0.96 9.39 -19.90
C HIS A 27 -0.61 9.68 -21.37
N GLN A 28 -1.03 8.82 -22.31
CA GLN A 28 -0.74 8.94 -23.74
C GLN A 28 -1.33 10.22 -24.37
N PHE A 29 -2.42 10.74 -23.82
CA PHE A 29 -3.15 11.90 -24.35
C PHE A 29 -3.02 13.17 -23.49
N ALA A 30 -2.16 13.17 -22.46
CA ALA A 30 -2.02 14.29 -21.52
C ALA A 30 -1.73 15.65 -22.21
N LEU A 31 -0.98 15.64 -23.32
CA LEU A 31 -0.61 16.84 -24.09
C LEU A 31 -1.31 16.93 -25.47
N GLU A 32 -2.41 16.20 -25.66
CA GLU A 32 -3.28 16.30 -26.84
C GLU A 32 -4.58 17.05 -26.52
N ARG A 33 -5.27 17.59 -27.54
CA ARG A 33 -6.51 18.38 -27.34
C ARG A 33 -7.59 17.61 -26.60
N TRP A 34 -7.73 16.32 -26.92
CA TRP A 34 -8.48 15.36 -26.11
C TRP A 34 -7.52 14.66 -25.15
N ASN A 35 -7.83 14.64 -23.85
CA ASN A 35 -6.94 14.19 -22.78
C ASN A 35 -7.44 12.93 -22.04
N CYS A 36 -8.32 12.14 -22.68
CA CYS A 36 -8.97 10.98 -22.05
C CYS A 36 -9.71 11.35 -20.74
N PRO A 37 -10.78 12.17 -20.82
CA PRO A 37 -11.47 12.69 -19.64
C PRO A 37 -12.11 11.58 -18.79
N GLU A 38 -12.43 11.87 -17.52
CA GLU A 38 -12.99 10.89 -16.58
C GLU A 38 -14.34 10.30 -17.02
N SER A 39 -15.11 11.03 -17.83
CA SER A 39 -16.33 10.53 -18.46
C SER A 39 -16.09 9.27 -19.29
N THR A 40 -14.88 9.08 -19.82
CA THR A 40 -14.49 7.88 -20.60
C THR A 40 -14.51 6.59 -19.76
N LEU A 41 -14.35 6.67 -18.43
CA LEU A 41 -14.41 5.50 -17.53
C LEU A 41 -15.85 5.03 -17.27
N GLN A 42 -16.83 5.95 -17.23
CA GLN A 42 -18.25 5.60 -17.07
C GLN A 42 -18.83 5.06 -18.38
N LEU A 43 -18.39 5.60 -19.53
CA LEU A 43 -18.87 5.21 -20.86
C LEU A 43 -18.41 3.81 -21.32
N SER A 44 -17.40 3.22 -20.68
CA SER A 44 -16.94 1.84 -20.93
C SER A 44 -17.74 0.79 -20.14
N THR A 45 -18.71 1.20 -19.31
CA THR A 45 -19.53 0.29 -18.48
C THR A 45 -21.02 0.31 -18.80
N LEU A 46 -21.49 1.33 -19.52
CA LEU A 46 -22.91 1.53 -19.89
C LEU A 46 -22.94 2.18 -21.27
N ASN A 47 -23.42 1.47 -22.32
CA ASN A 47 -23.87 1.88 -23.68
C ASN A 47 -23.70 3.36 -24.15
N GLY A 48 -22.59 4.02 -23.82
CA GLY A 48 -22.55 5.46 -23.65
C GLY A 48 -21.60 6.18 -24.60
N LEU A 49 -20.67 5.47 -25.21
CA LEU A 49 -19.85 5.99 -26.31
C LEU A 49 -20.70 5.98 -27.59
N LYS A 50 -21.55 7.00 -27.73
CA LYS A 50 -22.46 7.17 -28.89
C LYS A 50 -21.76 7.59 -30.19
N SER A 51 -20.43 7.72 -30.17
CA SER A 51 -19.64 8.24 -31.28
C SER A 51 -18.47 7.34 -31.59
N ALA A 52 -18.32 6.96 -32.85
CA ALA A 52 -17.27 6.08 -33.36
C ALA A 52 -16.07 6.88 -33.89
N THR A 53 -15.47 7.75 -33.07
CA THR A 53 -14.29 8.55 -33.43
C THR A 53 -12.97 7.79 -33.30
N ARG A 54 -11.88 8.45 -33.71
CA ARG A 54 -10.52 7.91 -33.57
C ARG A 54 -10.07 7.76 -32.11
N GLU A 55 -10.54 8.64 -31.23
CA GLU A 55 -10.23 8.59 -29.79
C GLU A 55 -10.93 7.40 -29.14
N THR A 56 -12.17 7.14 -29.55
CA THR A 56 -12.95 6.02 -29.00
C THR A 56 -12.39 4.68 -29.43
N SER A 57 -11.88 4.56 -30.67
CA SER A 57 -11.18 3.34 -31.11
C SER A 57 -9.97 3.00 -30.23
N PHE A 58 -9.20 4.01 -29.80
CA PHE A 58 -8.10 3.83 -28.87
C PHE A 58 -8.59 3.42 -27.47
N VAL A 59 -9.68 4.01 -26.97
CA VAL A 59 -10.26 3.67 -25.66
C VAL A 59 -10.67 2.19 -25.59
N HIS A 60 -11.37 1.70 -26.61
CA HIS A 60 -11.76 0.28 -26.70
C HIS A 60 -10.53 -0.64 -26.72
N ALA A 61 -9.53 -0.29 -27.53
CA ALA A 61 -8.29 -1.06 -27.63
C ALA A 61 -7.48 -1.08 -26.32
N ILE A 62 -7.25 0.07 -25.67
CA ILE A 62 -6.45 0.13 -24.45
C ILE A 62 -7.17 -0.48 -23.24
N SER A 63 -8.51 -0.41 -23.20
CA SER A 63 -9.31 -1.01 -22.12
C SER A 63 -9.31 -2.54 -22.22
N SER A 64 -9.53 -3.09 -23.41
CA SER A 64 -9.45 -4.54 -23.67
C SER A 64 -8.03 -5.09 -23.46
N ALA A 65 -7.01 -4.33 -23.86
CA ALA A 65 -5.60 -4.61 -23.58
C ALA A 65 -5.31 -4.62 -22.08
N GLY A 66 -5.79 -3.62 -21.32
CA GLY A 66 -5.60 -3.53 -19.87
C GLY A 66 -6.25 -4.67 -19.10
N VAL A 67 -7.47 -5.08 -19.52
CA VAL A 67 -8.16 -6.26 -18.98
C VAL A 67 -7.35 -7.54 -19.26
N MET A 68 -6.95 -7.77 -20.50
CA MET A 68 -6.14 -8.94 -20.87
C MET A 68 -4.81 -8.96 -20.11
N TYR A 69 -4.12 -7.81 -20.04
CA TYR A 69 -2.84 -7.66 -19.35
C TYR A 69 -2.94 -8.05 -17.88
N THR A 70 -3.93 -7.50 -17.18
CA THR A 70 -4.14 -7.75 -15.75
C THR A 70 -4.51 -9.20 -15.48
N LEU A 71 -5.41 -9.77 -16.29
CA LEU A 71 -5.82 -11.17 -16.13
C LEU A 71 -4.67 -12.14 -16.38
N THR A 72 -3.87 -11.91 -17.43
CA THR A 72 -2.66 -12.71 -17.68
C THR A 72 -1.66 -12.55 -16.54
N LYS A 73 -1.47 -11.33 -16.02
CA LYS A 73 -0.49 -11.10 -14.95
C LYS A 73 -0.87 -11.79 -13.64
N ASN A 74 -2.13 -11.65 -13.23
CA ASN A 74 -2.70 -12.33 -12.06
C ASN A 74 -2.60 -13.85 -12.21
N CYS A 75 -2.86 -14.36 -13.42
CA CYS A 75 -2.74 -15.78 -13.71
C CYS A 75 -1.31 -16.31 -13.50
N SER A 76 -0.30 -15.62 -14.03
CA SER A 76 1.11 -15.99 -13.87
C SER A 76 1.62 -15.81 -12.43
N MET A 77 0.97 -14.95 -11.64
CA MET A 77 1.27 -14.75 -10.22
C MET A 77 0.64 -15.82 -9.32
N GLY A 78 -0.30 -16.62 -9.85
CA GLY A 78 -1.03 -17.62 -9.08
C GLY A 78 -2.24 -17.07 -8.33
N ASP A 79 -2.73 -15.87 -8.69
CA ASP A 79 -3.89 -15.24 -8.05
C ASP A 79 -5.22 -15.97 -8.37
N PHE A 80 -5.22 -16.87 -9.36
CA PHE A 80 -6.40 -17.62 -9.80
C PHE A 80 -6.14 -19.13 -9.78
N ASP A 81 -7.01 -19.89 -9.10
CA ASP A 81 -6.87 -21.35 -8.98
C ASP A 81 -6.98 -22.11 -10.31
N ASN A 82 -7.68 -21.53 -11.29
CA ASN A 82 -8.05 -22.21 -12.54
C ASN A 82 -7.12 -21.90 -13.73
N CYS A 83 -6.00 -21.23 -13.47
CA CYS A 83 -5.03 -20.93 -14.50
C CYS A 83 -3.62 -20.82 -13.90
N GLY A 84 -2.60 -20.80 -14.74
CA GLY A 84 -1.22 -20.65 -14.32
C GLY A 84 -0.35 -20.20 -15.49
N CYS A 85 0.96 -20.44 -15.35
CA CYS A 85 1.94 -20.20 -16.41
C CYS A 85 1.60 -21.00 -17.68
N ASP A 86 2.01 -20.49 -18.83
CA ASP A 86 1.99 -21.25 -20.08
C ASP A 86 3.18 -22.21 -20.13
N ASP A 87 2.90 -23.48 -19.84
CA ASP A 87 3.90 -24.54 -19.76
C ASP A 87 4.17 -25.23 -21.10
N SER A 88 3.49 -24.80 -22.18
CA SER A 88 3.51 -25.50 -23.49
C SER A 88 4.90 -25.67 -24.11
N ARG A 89 5.85 -24.80 -23.74
CA ARG A 89 7.22 -24.80 -24.27
C ARG A 89 8.27 -25.24 -23.25
N ILE A 90 7.90 -25.49 -22.00
CA ILE A 90 8.88 -25.79 -20.94
C ILE A 90 9.71 -27.03 -21.31
N GLY A 91 11.02 -26.93 -21.10
CA GLY A 91 11.99 -28.00 -21.39
C GLY A 91 12.43 -28.08 -22.86
N GLN A 92 11.80 -27.35 -23.77
CA GLN A 92 12.22 -27.33 -25.18
C GLN A 92 13.48 -26.48 -25.36
N THR A 93 14.36 -26.90 -26.26
CA THR A 93 15.54 -26.12 -26.66
C THR A 93 15.11 -24.96 -27.55
N GLY A 94 15.36 -23.73 -27.08
CA GLY A 94 15.00 -22.52 -27.82
C GLY A 94 16.03 -22.09 -28.87
N GLY A 95 17.20 -22.73 -28.87
CA GLY A 95 18.34 -22.45 -29.75
C GLY A 95 19.66 -22.91 -29.11
N ARG A 96 20.81 -22.50 -29.67
CA ARG A 96 22.12 -22.78 -29.05
C ARG A 96 22.25 -22.04 -27.72
N GLY A 97 22.50 -22.79 -26.64
CA GLY A 97 22.83 -22.24 -25.32
C GLY A 97 21.65 -21.80 -24.45
N TRP A 98 20.39 -22.11 -24.81
CA TRP A 98 19.25 -21.78 -23.96
C TRP A 98 18.06 -22.74 -24.07
N ILE A 99 17.31 -22.83 -22.96
CA ILE A 99 16.12 -23.66 -22.82
C ILE A 99 14.92 -22.83 -22.38
N TRP A 100 13.72 -23.24 -22.80
CA TRP A 100 12.47 -22.70 -22.29
C TRP A 100 12.22 -23.20 -20.87
N GLY A 101 11.90 -22.31 -19.95
CA GLY A 101 11.58 -22.64 -18.57
C GLY A 101 11.19 -21.39 -17.77
N GLY A 102 10.94 -21.54 -16.47
CA GLY A 102 10.34 -20.47 -15.67
C GLY A 102 8.84 -20.33 -15.95
N CYS A 103 8.25 -19.17 -15.64
CA CYS A 103 6.83 -18.92 -15.84
C CYS A 103 6.60 -18.05 -17.08
N SER A 104 6.11 -18.64 -18.17
CA SER A 104 5.66 -17.85 -19.33
C SER A 104 4.27 -17.28 -19.07
N ASP A 105 4.09 -15.99 -19.32
CA ASP A 105 2.82 -15.31 -19.09
C ASP A 105 1.71 -15.89 -20.00
N ASN A 106 0.63 -16.39 -19.41
CA ASN A 106 -0.45 -17.06 -20.14
C ASN A 106 -1.39 -16.06 -20.84
N ALA A 107 -0.91 -15.52 -21.96
CA ALA A 107 -1.62 -14.54 -22.77
C ALA A 107 -2.91 -15.10 -23.39
N ALA A 108 -2.96 -16.41 -23.69
CA ALA A 108 -4.14 -17.05 -24.26
C ALA A 108 -5.31 -17.07 -23.25
N PHE A 109 -5.02 -17.33 -21.97
CA PHE A 109 -6.02 -17.24 -20.91
C PHE A 109 -6.57 -15.80 -20.77
N GLY A 110 -5.68 -14.82 -20.64
CA GLY A 110 -6.10 -13.41 -20.48
C GLY A 110 -6.89 -12.90 -21.68
N GLU A 111 -6.52 -13.28 -22.90
CA GLU A 111 -7.28 -12.95 -24.12
C GLU A 111 -8.68 -13.55 -24.08
N LYS A 112 -8.82 -14.83 -23.75
CA LYS A 112 -10.10 -15.54 -23.69
C LYS A 112 -11.06 -14.87 -22.70
N ILE A 113 -10.58 -14.57 -21.49
CA ILE A 113 -11.42 -13.94 -20.47
C ILE A 113 -11.69 -12.47 -20.81
N SER A 114 -10.71 -11.71 -21.28
CA SER A 114 -10.92 -10.33 -21.76
C SER A 114 -12.00 -10.28 -22.84
N LYS A 115 -11.95 -11.20 -23.82
CA LYS A 115 -12.98 -11.34 -24.86
C LYS A 115 -14.36 -11.55 -24.25
N GLN A 116 -14.51 -12.49 -23.32
CA GLN A 116 -15.80 -12.82 -22.71
C GLN A 116 -16.42 -11.68 -21.89
N PHE A 117 -15.60 -10.81 -21.28
CA PHE A 117 -16.11 -9.68 -20.50
C PHE A 117 -16.32 -8.42 -21.34
N VAL A 118 -15.31 -8.03 -22.11
CA VAL A 118 -15.31 -6.74 -22.82
C VAL A 118 -16.21 -6.79 -24.05
N ASP A 119 -16.19 -7.90 -24.80
CA ASP A 119 -17.04 -8.03 -25.98
C ASP A 119 -18.51 -8.25 -25.60
N ALA A 120 -18.80 -8.78 -24.41
CA ALA A 120 -20.16 -8.92 -23.89
C ALA A 120 -20.85 -7.60 -23.52
N LEU A 121 -20.08 -6.50 -23.44
CA LEU A 121 -20.62 -5.15 -23.26
C LEU A 121 -21.17 -4.57 -24.59
N GLU A 122 -20.82 -5.16 -25.73
CA GLU A 122 -21.31 -4.76 -27.05
C GLU A 122 -22.54 -5.62 -27.43
N ASP A 123 -23.74 -5.16 -27.05
CA ASP A 123 -25.02 -5.83 -27.34
C ASP A 123 -25.62 -5.46 -28.72
N GLY A 124 -25.10 -4.38 -29.31
CA GLY A 124 -25.50 -3.86 -30.61
C GLY A 124 -25.13 -4.76 -31.78
N HIS A 125 -25.98 -4.77 -32.80
CA HIS A 125 -25.73 -5.45 -34.09
C HIS A 125 -25.50 -4.44 -35.24
N ASP A 126 -25.17 -3.20 -34.88
CA ASP A 126 -24.91 -2.09 -35.80
C ASP A 126 -23.44 -2.05 -36.26
N SER A 127 -23.15 -1.21 -37.25
CA SER A 127 -21.79 -1.03 -37.77
C SER A 127 -20.80 -0.56 -36.70
N ARG A 128 -21.29 0.16 -35.69
CA ARG A 128 -20.50 0.67 -34.57
C ARG A 128 -20.06 -0.43 -33.62
N ALA A 129 -20.96 -1.34 -33.23
CA ALA A 129 -20.59 -2.50 -32.41
C ALA A 129 -19.52 -3.36 -33.11
N ALA A 130 -19.62 -3.54 -34.43
CA ALA A 130 -18.59 -4.25 -35.20
C ALA A 130 -17.21 -3.55 -35.14
N VAL A 131 -17.18 -2.22 -35.21
CA VAL A 131 -15.96 -1.41 -35.05
C VAL A 131 -15.38 -1.54 -33.64
N ASN A 132 -16.21 -1.48 -32.61
CA ASN A 132 -15.79 -1.62 -31.22
C ASN A 132 -15.17 -3.00 -30.96
N LEU A 133 -15.82 -4.06 -31.44
CA LEU A 133 -15.31 -5.43 -31.34
C LEU A 133 -13.97 -5.62 -32.06
N HIS A 134 -13.80 -5.01 -33.24
CA HIS A 134 -12.51 -5.01 -33.96
C HIS A 134 -11.42 -4.29 -33.17
N ASN A 135 -11.72 -3.12 -32.62
CA ASN A 135 -10.76 -2.35 -31.83
C ASN A 135 -10.41 -3.05 -30.50
N ASN A 136 -11.37 -3.73 -29.87
CA ASN A 136 -11.11 -4.58 -28.69
C ASN A 136 -10.12 -5.72 -29.05
N GLU A 137 -10.30 -6.32 -30.22
CA GLU A 137 -9.37 -7.36 -30.70
C GLU A 137 -7.98 -6.80 -31.00
N ALA A 138 -7.89 -5.64 -31.65
CA ALA A 138 -6.62 -4.96 -31.89
C ALA A 138 -5.87 -4.67 -30.58
N GLY A 139 -6.59 -4.28 -29.52
CA GLY A 139 -6.06 -4.12 -28.17
C GLY A 139 -5.44 -5.39 -27.60
N ARG A 140 -6.17 -6.51 -27.63
CA ARG A 140 -5.68 -7.82 -27.17
C ARG A 140 -4.46 -8.29 -27.97
N LEU A 141 -4.48 -8.10 -29.29
CA LEU A 141 -3.35 -8.42 -30.16
C LEU A 141 -2.13 -7.54 -29.86
N ALA A 142 -2.31 -6.26 -29.52
CA ALA A 142 -1.21 -5.39 -29.11
C ALA A 142 -0.46 -5.93 -27.87
N VAL A 143 -1.19 -6.49 -26.89
CA VAL A 143 -0.58 -7.16 -25.73
C VAL A 143 0.29 -8.33 -26.17
N LYS A 144 -0.20 -9.19 -27.08
CA LYS A 144 0.57 -10.33 -27.61
C LYS A 144 1.77 -9.89 -28.44
N SER A 145 1.60 -8.90 -29.32
CA SER A 145 2.64 -8.41 -30.22
C SER A 145 3.79 -7.71 -29.51
N THR A 146 3.55 -7.18 -28.31
CA THR A 146 4.57 -6.52 -27.48
C THR A 146 5.23 -7.46 -26.47
N MET A 147 4.77 -8.72 -26.34
CA MET A 147 5.41 -9.69 -25.45
C MET A 147 6.89 -9.89 -25.82
N ARG A 148 7.73 -10.03 -24.79
CA ARG A 148 9.18 -10.18 -24.94
C ARG A 148 9.67 -11.47 -24.32
N LYS A 149 10.76 -12.01 -24.87
CA LYS A 149 11.48 -13.12 -24.27
C LYS A 149 12.38 -12.58 -23.16
N ALA A 150 12.10 -12.95 -21.92
CA ALA A 150 12.98 -12.69 -20.78
C ALA A 150 13.86 -13.91 -20.53
N CYS A 151 15.12 -13.71 -20.14
CA CYS A 151 16.08 -14.79 -19.92
C CYS A 151 16.85 -14.59 -18.61
N LYS A 152 17.22 -15.69 -17.96
CA LYS A 152 18.10 -15.74 -16.78
C LYS A 152 19.30 -16.62 -17.06
N CYS A 153 20.49 -16.13 -16.75
CA CYS A 153 21.75 -16.84 -16.95
C CYS A 153 22.15 -17.64 -15.70
N HIS A 154 22.68 -18.85 -15.90
CA HIS A 154 22.96 -19.83 -14.85
C HIS A 154 24.38 -20.43 -14.92
N GLY A 155 25.28 -19.86 -15.73
CA GLY A 155 26.67 -20.32 -15.83
C GLY A 155 27.54 -19.94 -14.62
N VAL A 156 28.74 -20.53 -14.55
CA VAL A 156 29.73 -20.27 -13.48
C VAL A 156 29.99 -18.76 -13.37
N SER A 157 29.95 -18.23 -12.15
CA SER A 157 30.10 -16.79 -11.85
C SER A 157 29.05 -15.87 -12.49
N GLY A 158 27.86 -16.38 -12.83
CA GLY A 158 26.79 -15.61 -13.47
C GLY A 158 26.94 -15.46 -14.99
N SER A 159 27.83 -16.24 -15.61
CA SER A 159 27.98 -16.29 -17.07
C SER A 159 26.71 -16.86 -17.75
N CYS A 160 26.49 -16.52 -19.02
CA CYS A 160 25.34 -16.96 -19.81
C CYS A 160 25.62 -18.22 -20.65
N SER A 161 26.48 -19.13 -20.18
CA SER A 161 26.78 -20.39 -20.88
C SER A 161 25.56 -21.30 -21.00
N ILE A 162 24.67 -21.24 -20.01
CA ILE A 162 23.32 -21.78 -20.03
C ILE A 162 22.37 -20.71 -19.53
N GLN A 163 21.28 -20.48 -20.25
CA GLN A 163 20.24 -19.55 -19.85
C GLN A 163 18.85 -20.19 -20.01
N THR A 164 17.94 -19.81 -19.13
CA THR A 164 16.54 -20.21 -19.15
C THR A 164 15.69 -19.00 -19.52
N CYS A 165 14.83 -19.15 -20.52
CA CYS A 165 13.98 -18.05 -20.99
C CYS A 165 12.49 -18.38 -20.92
N TRP A 166 11.67 -17.36 -20.74
CA TRP A 166 10.21 -17.40 -20.74
C TRP A 166 9.64 -16.22 -21.53
N MET A 167 8.39 -16.36 -21.98
CA MET A 167 7.66 -15.23 -22.57
C MET A 167 7.07 -14.38 -21.45
N GLN A 168 7.30 -13.08 -21.50
CA GLN A 168 6.82 -12.14 -20.50
C GLN A 168 6.05 -11.01 -21.19
N LEU A 169 4.96 -10.57 -20.56
CA LEU A 169 4.30 -9.31 -20.92
C LEU A 169 5.31 -8.16 -20.88
N ALA A 170 5.25 -7.27 -21.87
CA ALA A 170 5.98 -6.01 -21.80
C ALA A 170 5.49 -5.12 -20.65
N ASP A 171 6.18 -4.02 -20.39
CA ASP A 171 5.60 -2.96 -19.56
C ASP A 171 4.32 -2.45 -20.23
N PHE A 172 3.26 -2.18 -19.45
CA PHE A 172 2.00 -1.71 -20.01
C PHE A 172 2.15 -0.37 -20.75
N ARG A 173 3.16 0.44 -20.40
CA ARG A 173 3.56 1.63 -21.15
C ARG A 173 3.97 1.32 -22.59
N GLU A 174 4.66 0.20 -22.83
CA GLU A 174 5.05 -0.21 -24.19
C GLU A 174 3.81 -0.58 -25.03
N VAL A 175 2.82 -1.24 -24.40
CA VAL A 175 1.51 -1.52 -25.02
C VAL A 175 0.79 -0.22 -25.37
N GLY A 176 0.77 0.74 -24.45
CA GLY A 176 0.19 2.07 -24.65
C GLY A 176 0.85 2.83 -25.81
N ASN A 177 2.18 2.84 -25.87
CA ASN A 177 2.95 3.46 -26.96
C ASN A 177 2.65 2.79 -28.31
N TYR A 178 2.59 1.45 -28.34
CA TYR A 178 2.25 0.70 -29.55
C TYR A 178 0.85 1.05 -30.05
N LEU A 179 -0.15 1.05 -29.17
CA LEU A 179 -1.52 1.44 -29.52
C LEU A 179 -1.62 2.92 -29.91
N LYS A 180 -0.79 3.80 -29.33
CA LYS A 180 -0.78 5.23 -29.69
C LYS A 180 -0.32 5.42 -31.13
N MET A 181 0.71 4.69 -31.54
CA MET A 181 1.16 4.65 -32.93
C MET A 181 0.09 4.07 -33.87
N LYS A 182 -0.66 3.05 -33.44
CA LYS A 182 -1.83 2.54 -34.20
C LYS A 182 -2.96 3.56 -34.30
N HIS A 183 -3.21 4.34 -33.26
CA HIS A 183 -4.22 5.39 -33.26
C HIS A 183 -3.87 6.52 -34.24
N GLU A 184 -2.61 6.93 -34.33
CA GLU A 184 -2.18 7.95 -35.30
C GLU A 184 -2.43 7.53 -36.75
N ASN A 185 -2.30 6.23 -37.04
CA ASN A 185 -2.51 5.62 -38.35
C ASN A 185 -3.88 4.96 -38.53
N ALA A 186 -4.82 5.22 -37.61
CA ALA A 186 -6.14 4.58 -37.64
C ALA A 186 -6.89 4.90 -38.94
N LYS A 187 -7.64 3.92 -39.45
CA LYS A 187 -8.36 4.02 -40.73
C LYS A 187 -9.83 4.39 -40.51
N LYS A 188 -10.32 5.36 -41.27
CA LYS A 188 -11.75 5.66 -41.31
C LYS A 188 -12.45 4.64 -42.19
N LEU A 189 -13.52 4.04 -41.70
CA LEU A 189 -14.37 3.12 -42.44
C LEU A 189 -15.56 3.91 -42.98
N GLU A 190 -15.59 4.11 -44.30
CA GLU A 190 -16.77 4.63 -45.00
C GLU A 190 -17.70 3.45 -45.30
N MET A 191 -18.92 3.47 -44.78
CA MET A 191 -19.93 2.47 -45.12
C MET A 191 -20.86 3.03 -46.19
N ASP A 192 -20.97 2.33 -47.32
CA ASP A 192 -21.87 2.72 -48.41
C ASP A 192 -23.32 2.78 -47.90
N LYS A 193 -23.90 3.98 -47.93
CA LYS A 193 -25.33 4.24 -47.68
C LYS A 193 -26.19 3.72 -48.83
N LYS A 194 -26.13 2.44 -49.18
CA LYS A 194 -27.24 1.84 -49.92
C LYS A 194 -28.37 1.61 -48.90
N PRO A 195 -29.61 2.09 -49.17
CA PRO A 195 -30.70 1.92 -48.23
C PRO A 195 -31.01 0.43 -48.13
N ALA A 196 -30.55 -0.19 -47.04
CA ALA A 196 -31.04 -1.50 -46.63
C ALA A 196 -32.55 -1.34 -46.39
N ARG A 197 -33.36 -1.88 -47.30
CA ARG A 197 -34.80 -2.02 -47.08
C ARG A 197 -34.99 -2.75 -45.75
N ALA A 198 -35.84 -2.19 -44.90
CA ALA A 198 -36.18 -2.76 -43.61
C ALA A 198 -36.63 -4.21 -43.77
N GLY A 199 -35.84 -5.13 -43.23
CA GLY A 199 -36.17 -6.55 -43.16
C GLY A 199 -35.15 -7.47 -43.83
N ASN A 200 -33.97 -7.64 -43.21
CA ASN A 200 -33.29 -8.93 -43.00
C ASN A 200 -31.88 -8.71 -42.38
N SER A 201 -31.62 -9.31 -41.22
CA SER A 201 -30.35 -9.17 -40.47
C SER A 201 -29.12 -9.81 -41.15
N ALA A 202 -29.30 -10.57 -42.23
CA ALA A 202 -28.23 -11.26 -42.93
C ALA A 202 -27.43 -10.35 -43.90
N ASP A 203 -28.11 -9.43 -44.59
CA ASP A 203 -27.46 -8.53 -45.57
C ASP A 203 -26.56 -7.49 -44.89
N ASN A 204 -26.95 -7.01 -43.71
CA ASN A 204 -26.15 -6.06 -42.94
C ASN A 204 -24.83 -6.72 -42.45
N ARG A 205 -24.86 -8.00 -42.08
CA ARG A 205 -23.66 -8.77 -41.74
C ARG A 205 -22.73 -8.96 -42.94
N GLY A 206 -23.29 -9.15 -44.15
CA GLY A 206 -22.52 -9.27 -45.40
C GLY A 206 -21.77 -7.99 -45.76
N ALA A 207 -22.44 -6.83 -45.68
CA ALA A 207 -21.85 -5.53 -45.95
C ALA A 207 -20.77 -5.13 -44.94
N ILE A 208 -21.02 -5.38 -43.64
CA ILE A 208 -20.04 -5.22 -42.57
C ILE A 208 -18.82 -6.12 -42.86
N THR A 209 -19.02 -7.42 -43.08
CA THR A 209 -17.94 -8.37 -43.37
C THR A 209 -17.09 -7.95 -44.57
N HIS A 210 -17.70 -7.38 -45.62
CA HIS A 210 -16.99 -6.83 -46.77
C HIS A 210 -16.16 -5.57 -46.43
N GLY A 211 -16.67 -4.66 -45.60
CA GLY A 211 -15.95 -3.45 -45.18
C GLY A 211 -14.70 -3.74 -44.34
N PHE A 212 -14.68 -4.87 -43.63
CA PHE A 212 -13.50 -5.34 -42.89
C PHE A 212 -12.50 -6.14 -43.76
N ARG A 213 -12.86 -6.51 -45.00
CA ARG A 213 -11.94 -7.24 -45.88
C ARG A 213 -10.74 -6.37 -46.22
N GLY A 214 -9.55 -6.86 -45.89
CA GLY A 214 -8.28 -6.16 -46.16
C GLY A 214 -7.82 -5.23 -45.03
N ILE A 215 -8.57 -5.11 -43.93
CA ILE A 215 -8.09 -4.40 -42.74
C ILE A 215 -7.44 -5.41 -41.78
N PRO A 216 -6.15 -5.26 -41.44
CA PRO A 216 -5.51 -6.13 -40.45
C PRO A 216 -6.17 -5.98 -39.08
N ARG A 217 -6.29 -7.10 -38.34
CA ARG A 217 -6.86 -7.12 -36.98
C ARG A 217 -6.07 -6.30 -35.97
N THR A 218 -4.83 -5.93 -36.29
CA THR A 218 -3.94 -5.11 -35.45
C THR A 218 -4.09 -3.61 -35.67
N GLU A 219 -4.89 -3.18 -36.66
CA GLU A 219 -5.13 -1.76 -36.95
C GLU A 219 -6.37 -1.24 -36.24
N LEU A 220 -6.33 0.01 -35.79
CA LEU A 220 -7.50 0.68 -35.23
C LEU A 220 -8.34 1.31 -36.35
N ILE A 221 -9.66 1.29 -36.16
CA ILE A 221 -10.62 1.84 -37.12
C ILE A 221 -11.68 2.69 -36.44
N TYR A 222 -12.25 3.63 -37.18
CA TYR A 222 -13.30 4.54 -36.72
C TYR A 222 -14.27 4.89 -37.86
N GLN A 223 -15.45 5.43 -37.57
CA GLN A 223 -16.47 5.80 -38.58
C GLN A 223 -16.77 7.30 -38.62
N GLU A 224 -16.61 8.00 -37.50
CA GLU A 224 -16.97 9.41 -37.35
C GLU A 224 -15.74 10.29 -37.24
N ASP A 225 -15.81 11.48 -37.83
CA ASP A 225 -14.75 12.47 -37.66
C ASP A 225 -14.73 12.99 -36.22
N SER A 226 -13.52 13.16 -35.68
CA SER A 226 -13.34 13.69 -34.33
C SER A 226 -13.86 15.13 -34.25
N PRO A 227 -14.65 15.47 -33.21
CA PRO A 227 -15.16 16.81 -33.01
C PRO A 227 -14.02 17.79 -32.66
N ASP A 228 -14.33 19.09 -32.70
CA ASP A 228 -13.37 20.10 -32.25
C ASP A 228 -13.24 20.12 -30.72
N TYR A 229 -12.24 19.40 -30.21
CA TYR A 229 -11.90 19.35 -28.79
C TYR A 229 -11.31 20.66 -28.23
N CYS A 230 -11.03 21.66 -29.06
CA CYS A 230 -10.63 22.97 -28.57
C CYS A 230 -11.75 23.62 -27.73
N VAL A 231 -13.00 23.45 -28.16
CA VAL A 231 -14.19 24.09 -27.59
C VAL A 231 -14.83 23.21 -26.51
N LYS A 232 -15.23 23.83 -25.41
CA LYS A 232 -15.97 23.15 -24.34
C LYS A 232 -17.37 22.81 -24.81
N ASN A 233 -17.73 21.53 -24.74
CA ASN A 233 -19.08 21.04 -25.04
C ASN A 233 -19.61 20.21 -23.87
N ARG A 234 -20.48 20.80 -23.05
CA ARG A 234 -21.02 20.14 -21.84
C ARG A 234 -21.90 18.93 -22.19
N SER A 235 -22.65 18.99 -23.28
CA SER A 235 -23.57 17.92 -23.70
C SER A 235 -22.83 16.66 -24.15
N MET A 236 -21.64 16.81 -24.73
CA MET A 236 -20.78 15.70 -25.14
C MET A 236 -19.67 15.38 -24.12
N GLY A 237 -19.63 16.10 -22.99
CA GLY A 237 -18.63 15.89 -21.93
C GLY A 237 -17.20 16.33 -22.31
N PHE A 238 -17.04 17.25 -23.27
CA PHE A 238 -15.73 17.77 -23.67
C PHE A 238 -15.38 19.02 -22.84
N PRO A 239 -14.29 19.00 -22.06
CA PRO A 239 -13.93 20.12 -21.18
C PRO A 239 -13.37 21.33 -21.93
N GLY A 240 -12.93 21.16 -23.18
CA GLY A 240 -12.17 22.16 -23.93
C GLY A 240 -10.69 22.17 -23.56
N THR A 241 -9.92 23.06 -24.18
CA THR A 241 -8.46 23.19 -23.96
C THR A 241 -8.05 24.34 -23.03
N GLU A 242 -9.00 25.18 -22.64
CA GLU A 242 -8.76 26.31 -21.74
C GLU A 242 -8.35 25.84 -20.34
N GLY A 243 -7.37 26.53 -19.74
CA GLY A 243 -6.86 26.21 -18.41
C GLY A 243 -5.95 24.98 -18.32
N ARG A 244 -5.61 24.36 -19.45
CA ARG A 244 -4.71 23.20 -19.49
C ARG A 244 -3.25 23.62 -19.53
N GLU A 245 -2.43 22.85 -18.81
CA GLU A 245 -0.98 23.02 -18.80
C GLU A 245 -0.36 22.50 -20.09
N CYS A 246 0.70 23.18 -20.53
CA CYS A 246 1.48 22.82 -21.70
C CYS A 246 2.96 23.09 -21.44
N LEU A 247 3.83 22.45 -22.21
CA LEU A 247 5.26 22.50 -22.00
C LEU A 247 5.93 23.44 -23.01
N LYS A 248 6.52 24.53 -22.51
CA LYS A 248 7.34 25.47 -23.29
C LYS A 248 8.78 24.93 -23.34
N GLY A 249 9.29 24.70 -24.54
CA GLY A 249 10.37 23.73 -24.79
C GLY A 249 11.72 23.97 -24.12
N ASN A 250 12.34 22.86 -23.67
CA ASN A 250 13.75 22.74 -23.28
C ASN A 250 14.50 21.82 -24.30
N LYS A 251 15.83 21.88 -24.36
CA LYS A 251 16.68 21.05 -25.27
C LYS A 251 16.56 19.54 -25.01
N ASN A 252 16.21 19.13 -23.78
CA ASN A 252 16.10 17.73 -23.37
C ASN A 252 14.75 17.06 -23.65
N MET A 253 13.81 17.77 -24.28
CA MET A 253 12.45 17.27 -24.52
C MET A 253 12.26 16.78 -25.95
N SER A 254 11.37 15.81 -26.16
CA SER A 254 11.01 15.34 -27.48
C SER A 254 10.41 16.47 -28.33
N GLN A 255 10.58 16.38 -29.65
CA GLN A 255 10.01 17.37 -30.58
C GLN A 255 8.49 17.52 -30.40
N TRP A 256 7.81 16.42 -30.05
CA TRP A 256 6.38 16.41 -29.80
C TRP A 256 6.01 17.16 -28.52
N GLU A 257 6.70 16.98 -27.40
CA GLU A 257 6.44 17.71 -26.15
C GLU A 257 6.66 19.21 -26.29
N ARG A 258 7.74 19.62 -26.98
CA ARG A 258 8.09 21.04 -27.21
C ARG A 258 7.02 21.81 -27.99
N LYS A 259 6.21 21.09 -28.78
CA LYS A 259 5.12 21.67 -29.59
C LYS A 259 3.76 21.58 -28.89
N SER A 260 3.69 21.12 -27.64
CA SER A 260 2.44 20.95 -26.89
C SER A 260 1.65 22.26 -26.75
N CYS A 261 2.28 23.37 -26.33
CA CYS A 261 1.61 24.67 -26.23
C CYS A 261 1.06 25.17 -27.58
N ARG A 262 1.74 24.85 -28.68
CA ARG A 262 1.25 25.18 -30.03
C ARG A 262 0.00 24.37 -30.38
N ARG A 263 -0.06 23.07 -30.03
CA ARG A 263 -1.21 22.19 -30.31
C ARG A 263 -2.43 22.51 -29.46
N LEU A 264 -2.20 22.75 -28.17
CA LEU A 264 -3.24 22.95 -27.15
C LEU A 264 -3.77 24.38 -27.15
N CYS A 265 -2.88 25.38 -27.26
CA CYS A 265 -3.29 26.78 -27.11
C CYS A 265 -3.40 27.47 -28.48
N TYR A 266 -2.28 27.63 -29.20
CA TYR A 266 -2.26 28.48 -30.40
C TYR A 266 -3.17 27.97 -31.52
N LYS A 267 -3.17 26.67 -31.80
CA LYS A 267 -4.08 26.10 -32.81
C LYS A 267 -5.55 26.11 -32.39
N CYS A 268 -5.85 26.36 -31.12
CA CYS A 268 -7.20 26.49 -30.58
C CYS A 268 -7.59 27.97 -30.38
N GLY A 269 -6.78 28.93 -30.84
CA GLY A 269 -7.04 30.36 -30.65
C GLY A 269 -6.80 30.88 -29.22
N LEU A 270 -6.18 30.07 -28.35
CA LEU A 270 -5.89 30.43 -26.97
C LEU A 270 -4.47 30.98 -26.83
N ARG A 271 -4.30 31.92 -25.89
CA ARG A 271 -2.98 32.43 -25.48
C ARG A 271 -2.37 31.57 -24.39
N VAL A 272 -1.04 31.45 -24.40
CA VAL A 272 -0.30 30.83 -23.31
C VAL A 272 -0.08 31.87 -22.22
N VAL A 273 -0.48 31.56 -20.99
CA VAL A 273 -0.21 32.39 -19.82
C VAL A 273 0.80 31.66 -18.95
N GLU A 274 1.92 32.33 -18.66
CA GLU A 274 2.91 31.80 -17.72
C GLU A 274 2.43 32.12 -16.29
N LYS A 275 2.23 31.08 -15.49
CA LYS A 275 1.88 31.21 -14.08
C LYS A 275 3.07 30.70 -13.26
N LEU A 276 3.66 31.59 -12.46
CA LEU A 276 4.65 31.19 -11.46
C LEU A 276 3.89 30.51 -10.32
N ILE A 277 4.10 29.21 -10.16
CA ILE A 277 3.59 28.41 -9.06
C ILE A 277 4.81 27.96 -8.27
N GLU A 278 4.83 28.23 -6.97
CA GLU A 278 5.85 27.65 -6.09
C GLU A 278 5.57 26.15 -5.96
N VAL A 279 6.29 25.35 -6.75
CA VAL A 279 6.25 23.90 -6.65
C VAL A 279 7.34 23.47 -5.67
N VAL A 280 6.93 23.08 -4.46
CA VAL A 280 7.82 22.46 -3.48
C VAL A 280 8.20 21.08 -4.01
N SER A 281 9.42 20.96 -4.52
CA SER A 281 9.99 19.69 -5.00
C SER A 281 11.24 19.36 -4.20
N SER A 282 11.53 18.07 -4.04
CA SER A 282 12.74 17.63 -3.35
C SER A 282 13.98 18.01 -4.16
N CYS A 283 14.82 18.91 -3.63
CA CYS A 283 16.07 19.35 -4.23
C CYS A 283 17.26 19.07 -3.28
N ASN A 284 18.49 19.06 -3.80
CA ASN A 284 19.70 18.67 -3.06
C ASN A 284 19.65 17.26 -2.46
N CYS A 285 18.92 16.36 -3.11
CA CYS A 285 18.87 14.96 -2.75
C CYS A 285 20.26 14.33 -2.99
N LYS A 286 20.95 13.93 -1.93
CA LYS A 286 22.06 13.00 -2.05
C LYS A 286 21.49 11.63 -2.36
N PHE A 287 21.72 11.16 -3.57
CA PHE A 287 21.49 9.76 -3.92
C PHE A 287 22.56 8.94 -3.21
N HIS A 288 22.28 8.56 -1.97
CA HIS A 288 22.95 7.40 -1.39
C HIS A 288 22.52 6.19 -2.23
N TRP A 289 23.43 5.26 -2.54
CA TRP A 289 23.08 3.93 -3.07
C TRP A 289 22.33 3.15 -2.00
N CYS A 290 21.12 3.62 -1.75
CA CYS A 290 20.15 3.19 -0.80
C CYS A 290 18.87 3.62 -1.50
N CYS A 291 18.00 2.68 -1.86
CA CYS A 291 16.63 3.00 -2.22
C CYS A 291 16.04 3.96 -1.17
N THR A 292 14.90 4.60 -1.48
CA THR A 292 13.94 5.02 -0.45
C THR A 292 14.11 4.09 0.72
N VAL A 293 14.38 4.66 1.89
CA VAL A 293 14.56 3.87 3.09
C VAL A 293 13.17 3.26 3.39
N ARG A 294 12.80 2.17 2.68
CA ARG A 294 12.76 0.85 3.31
C ARG A 294 13.89 0.94 4.30
N VAL A 295 13.54 1.26 5.54
CA VAL A 295 14.45 1.09 6.67
C VAL A 295 15.17 -0.20 6.33
N ALA A 296 16.47 -0.12 6.04
CA ALA A 296 17.31 -1.29 6.07
C ALA A 296 17.28 -1.66 7.54
N SER A 297 16.14 -2.24 7.92
CA SER A 297 15.93 -2.79 9.21
C SER A 297 16.90 -3.94 9.23
N ASN A 298 17.65 -4.05 10.31
CA ASN A 298 18.66 -5.09 10.47
C ASN A 298 18.11 -6.50 10.18
N PHE A 299 16.77 -6.67 10.17
CA PHE A 299 16.04 -7.84 9.70
C PHE A 299 16.50 -8.41 8.35
N LEU A 300 16.88 -7.60 7.36
CA LEU A 300 17.31 -8.10 6.04
C LEU A 300 18.76 -8.64 6.04
N MET A 301 19.60 -8.20 6.98
CA MET A 301 21.03 -8.56 7.04
C MET A 301 21.32 -9.68 8.05
N THR A 302 20.40 -9.98 8.97
CA THR A 302 20.57 -11.04 9.99
C THR A 302 19.49 -12.12 9.97
N GLY A 303 18.46 -11.99 9.13
CA GLY A 303 17.42 -13.02 8.98
C GLY A 303 17.92 -14.27 8.23
N PRO A 304 17.31 -15.45 8.44
CA PRO A 304 17.68 -16.65 7.71
C PRO A 304 17.47 -16.46 6.19
N LYS A 305 18.48 -16.80 5.37
CA LYS A 305 18.46 -16.67 3.91
C LYS A 305 17.24 -17.35 3.23
N ALA A 306 16.58 -18.28 3.92
CA ALA A 306 15.45 -19.07 3.43
C ALA A 306 14.10 -18.35 3.42
N TYR A 307 13.95 -17.16 4.03
CA TYR A 307 12.63 -16.55 4.25
C TYR A 307 12.45 -15.11 3.73
N LEU A 308 13.24 -14.71 2.72
CA LEU A 308 13.17 -13.37 2.12
C LEU A 308 11.75 -12.92 1.72
N ASN A 309 10.87 -13.87 1.39
CA ASN A 309 9.48 -13.59 1.02
C ASN A 309 8.69 -12.87 2.13
N TYR A 310 9.05 -13.05 3.40
CA TYR A 310 8.36 -12.43 4.54
C TYR A 310 9.00 -11.13 5.01
N ALA A 311 10.17 -10.77 4.47
CA ALA A 311 10.96 -9.63 4.96
C ALA A 311 10.20 -8.30 4.89
N ARG A 312 9.35 -8.10 3.86
CA ARG A 312 8.51 -6.91 3.75
C ARG A 312 7.45 -6.85 4.86
N SER A 313 6.75 -7.95 5.12
CA SER A 313 5.73 -8.02 6.16
C SER A 313 6.34 -7.89 7.56
N VAL A 314 7.53 -8.44 7.78
CA VAL A 314 8.31 -8.24 9.01
C VAL A 314 8.65 -6.76 9.21
N GLN A 315 9.16 -6.09 8.17
CA GLN A 315 9.47 -4.67 8.25
C GLN A 315 8.23 -3.82 8.57
N VAL A 316 7.13 -4.06 7.86
CA VAL A 316 5.87 -3.33 8.09
C VAL A 316 5.35 -3.58 9.51
N GLY A 317 5.40 -4.82 10.00
CA GLY A 317 4.96 -5.16 11.34
C GLY A 317 5.80 -4.51 12.43
N ALA A 318 7.13 -4.47 12.28
CA ALA A 318 8.01 -3.76 13.21
C ALA A 318 7.69 -2.26 13.25
N LEU A 319 7.47 -1.63 12.09
CA LEU A 319 7.08 -0.22 12.00
C LEU A 319 5.71 0.04 12.61
N SER A 320 4.72 -0.84 12.39
CA SER A 320 3.41 -0.76 13.03
C SER A 320 3.53 -0.83 14.56
N GLY A 321 4.45 -1.64 15.08
CA GLY A 321 4.79 -1.69 16.50
C GLY A 321 5.31 -0.37 17.06
N ILE A 322 6.23 0.28 16.36
CA ILE A 322 6.76 1.60 16.76
C ILE A 322 5.69 2.68 16.67
N GLU A 323 4.84 2.66 15.65
CA GLU A 323 3.75 3.64 15.53
C GLU A 323 2.77 3.52 16.71
N GLU A 324 2.40 2.28 17.08
CA GLU A 324 1.60 2.03 18.28
C GLU A 324 2.34 2.46 19.56
N CYS A 325 3.66 2.26 19.65
CA CYS A 325 4.48 2.78 20.75
C CYS A 325 4.39 4.31 20.89
N LYS A 326 4.47 5.05 19.78
CA LYS A 326 4.29 6.51 19.78
C LYS A 326 2.91 6.91 20.29
N GLN A 327 1.87 6.18 19.89
CA GLN A 327 0.51 6.43 20.34
C GLN A 327 0.35 6.15 21.84
N GLN A 328 0.86 5.03 22.34
CA GLN A 328 0.80 4.64 23.76
C GLN A 328 1.61 5.58 24.69
N PHE A 329 2.60 6.30 24.16
CA PHE A 329 3.49 7.15 24.94
C PHE A 329 3.40 8.66 24.58
N ALA A 330 2.45 9.05 23.72
CA ALA A 330 2.28 10.42 23.26
C ALA A 330 2.24 11.45 24.41
N TRP A 331 1.63 11.06 25.54
CA TRP A 331 1.38 11.91 26.71
C TRP A 331 2.25 11.56 27.93
N ASP A 332 3.35 10.83 27.73
CA ASP A 332 4.33 10.47 28.75
C ASP A 332 5.65 11.22 28.53
N LYS A 333 6.48 11.37 29.58
CA LYS A 333 7.76 12.12 29.51
C LYS A 333 8.68 11.59 28.40
N TRP A 334 8.68 10.28 28.19
CA TRP A 334 9.25 9.62 27.03
C TRP A 334 8.14 9.29 26.03
N ASN A 335 8.30 9.68 24.77
CA ASN A 335 7.24 9.65 23.74
C ASN A 335 7.55 8.71 22.56
N CYS A 336 8.38 7.68 22.77
CA CYS A 336 8.84 6.79 21.71
C CYS A 336 9.48 7.53 20.52
N PRO A 337 10.62 8.23 20.72
CA PRO A 337 11.27 9.03 19.68
C PRO A 337 11.74 8.15 18.51
N ASP A 338 11.98 8.74 17.34
CA ASP A 338 12.40 7.99 16.14
C ASP A 338 13.72 7.23 16.33
N SER A 339 14.58 7.65 17.26
CA SER A 339 15.78 6.88 17.66
C SER A 339 15.45 5.48 18.22
N ALA A 340 14.23 5.26 18.71
CA ALA A 340 13.72 3.97 19.15
C ALA A 340 13.46 2.97 18.00
N THR A 341 13.44 3.42 16.74
CA THR A 341 13.29 2.54 15.57
C THR A 341 14.51 1.65 15.32
N GLN A 342 15.67 2.01 15.87
CA GLN A 342 16.91 1.24 15.74
C GLN A 342 17.10 0.30 16.94
N LEU A 343 16.52 -0.91 16.87
CA LEU A 343 16.58 -1.92 17.94
C LEU A 343 18.01 -2.24 18.42
N LYS A 344 19.01 -2.27 17.51
CA LYS A 344 20.44 -2.47 17.85
C LYS A 344 21.12 -1.25 18.50
N GLY A 345 20.55 -0.04 18.35
CA GLY A 345 21.14 1.21 18.85
C GLY A 345 20.75 1.57 20.28
N LEU A 346 19.74 0.89 20.85
CA LEU A 346 19.20 1.17 22.17
C LEU A 346 20.12 0.68 23.31
N ARG A 347 21.32 1.24 23.48
CA ARG A 347 22.38 0.72 24.38
C ARG A 347 22.02 0.47 25.85
N ARG A 348 20.87 0.96 26.34
CA ARG A 348 20.42 0.79 27.73
C ARG A 348 19.26 -0.18 27.81
N ALA A 349 19.18 -0.96 28.89
CA ALA A 349 18.09 -1.91 29.13
C ALA A 349 17.09 -1.33 30.14
N THR A 350 16.41 -0.24 29.75
CA THR A 350 15.40 0.45 30.58
C THR A 350 14.00 -0.10 30.37
N ARG A 351 13.05 0.32 31.20
CA ARG A 351 11.63 -0.06 31.10
C ARG A 351 10.98 0.32 29.76
N GLU A 352 11.41 1.41 29.15
CA GLU A 352 10.93 1.85 27.83
C GLU A 352 11.44 0.92 26.73
N THR A 353 12.69 0.45 26.87
CA THR A 353 13.28 -0.48 25.90
C THR A 353 12.63 -1.86 25.96
N SER A 354 12.20 -2.32 27.13
CA SER A 354 11.46 -3.59 27.25
C SER A 354 10.12 -3.53 26.52
N PHE A 355 9.41 -2.39 26.58
CA PHE A 355 8.19 -2.18 25.80
C PHE A 355 8.47 -2.15 24.30
N ILE A 356 9.54 -1.47 23.84
CA ILE A 356 9.90 -1.42 22.41
C ILE A 356 10.15 -2.82 21.84
N GLN A 357 10.90 -3.65 22.57
CA GLN A 357 11.21 -5.02 22.15
C GLN A 357 9.91 -5.84 22.02
N ALA A 358 9.06 -5.78 23.05
CA ALA A 358 7.77 -6.48 23.06
C ALA A 358 6.83 -6.02 21.94
N ILE A 359 6.60 -4.71 21.77
CA ILE A 359 5.66 -4.20 20.77
C ILE A 359 6.16 -4.40 19.34
N SER A 360 7.48 -4.40 19.13
CA SER A 360 8.07 -4.71 17.82
C SER A 360 7.89 -6.18 17.46
N ALA A 361 8.16 -7.10 18.39
CA ALA A 361 7.94 -8.53 18.19
C ALA A 361 6.45 -8.86 17.98
N ALA A 362 5.57 -8.21 18.75
CA ALA A 362 4.12 -8.29 18.62
C ALA A 362 3.65 -7.78 17.26
N GLY A 363 4.13 -6.62 16.81
CA GLY A 363 3.78 -6.03 15.52
C GLY A 363 4.19 -6.90 14.34
N VAL A 364 5.39 -7.48 14.38
CA VAL A 364 5.85 -8.45 13.37
C VAL A 364 4.93 -9.66 13.32
N MET A 365 4.65 -10.29 14.47
CA MET A 365 3.76 -11.45 14.55
C MET A 365 2.34 -11.13 14.07
N TYR A 366 1.81 -9.97 14.47
CA TYR A 366 0.48 -9.51 14.11
C TYR A 366 0.34 -9.32 12.60
N THR A 367 1.24 -8.57 11.97
CA THR A 367 1.21 -8.32 10.52
C THR A 367 1.40 -9.60 9.72
N LEU A 368 2.33 -10.47 10.13
CA LEU A 368 2.54 -11.75 9.44
C LEU A 368 1.30 -12.64 9.50
N THR A 369 0.70 -12.76 10.69
CA THR A 369 -0.53 -13.55 10.87
C THR A 369 -1.68 -12.98 10.05
N ARG A 370 -1.88 -11.66 10.09
CA ARG A 370 -2.96 -11.01 9.35
C ARG A 370 -2.81 -11.16 7.85
N ASN A 371 -1.63 -10.88 7.31
CA ASN A 371 -1.36 -11.02 5.87
C ASN A 371 -1.50 -12.47 5.43
N CYS A 372 -1.13 -13.42 6.30
CA CYS A 372 -1.33 -14.84 6.05
C CYS A 372 -2.81 -15.22 5.91
N SER A 373 -3.66 -14.77 6.82
CA SER A 373 -5.10 -15.04 6.78
C SER A 373 -5.84 -14.30 5.66
N LEU A 374 -5.28 -13.19 5.16
CA LEU A 374 -5.79 -12.46 4.00
C LEU A 374 -5.38 -13.10 2.67
N GLY A 375 -4.43 -14.05 2.69
CA GLY A 375 -3.86 -14.64 1.48
C GLY A 375 -2.80 -13.77 0.81
N ASP A 376 -2.26 -12.76 1.50
CA ASP A 376 -1.19 -11.88 0.99
C ASP A 376 0.21 -12.51 1.06
N LEU A 377 0.35 -13.67 1.70
CA LEU A 377 1.61 -14.38 1.92
C LEU A 377 1.55 -15.83 1.43
N ASP A 378 2.54 -16.22 0.62
CA ASP A 378 2.67 -17.59 0.13
C ASP A 378 3.05 -18.59 1.24
N ASN A 379 2.64 -19.84 1.05
CA ASN A 379 2.96 -21.00 1.91
C ASN A 379 2.47 -20.88 3.36
N CYS A 380 1.42 -20.08 3.57
CA CYS A 380 0.71 -20.03 4.82
C CYS A 380 -0.78 -19.74 4.52
N GLY A 381 -1.65 -19.93 5.49
CA GLY A 381 -3.07 -19.62 5.37
C GLY A 381 -3.76 -19.70 6.73
N CYS A 382 -5.10 -19.70 6.70
CA CYS A 382 -5.92 -19.84 7.89
C CYS A 382 -5.56 -21.12 8.68
N ASP A 383 -5.63 -21.05 10.01
CA ASP A 383 -5.62 -22.24 10.85
C ASP A 383 -6.97 -22.98 10.70
N VAL A 384 -6.92 -24.17 10.13
CA VAL A 384 -8.08 -25.05 9.91
C VAL A 384 -8.14 -26.22 10.89
N SER A 385 -7.22 -26.29 11.86
CA SER A 385 -7.07 -27.44 12.77
C SER A 385 -8.30 -27.74 13.62
N LYS A 386 -9.15 -26.72 13.84
CA LYS A 386 -10.39 -26.83 14.62
C LYS A 386 -11.64 -26.87 13.76
N ASN A 387 -11.56 -26.63 12.45
CA ASN A 387 -12.74 -26.53 11.59
C ASN A 387 -13.59 -27.80 11.64
N GLY A 388 -14.91 -27.63 11.72
CA GLY A 388 -15.89 -28.72 11.84
C GLY A 388 -16.07 -29.27 13.26
N LYS A 389 -15.22 -28.90 14.24
CA LYS A 389 -15.37 -29.36 15.63
C LYS A 389 -16.44 -28.58 16.37
N ILE A 390 -17.14 -29.24 17.28
CA ILE A 390 -18.11 -28.60 18.20
C ILE A 390 -17.32 -27.78 19.21
N GLY A 391 -17.55 -26.46 19.21
CA GLY A 391 -16.87 -25.54 20.12
C GLY A 391 -17.58 -25.36 21.46
N GLY A 392 -18.86 -25.72 21.53
CA GLY A 392 -19.72 -25.66 22.71
C GLY A 392 -21.19 -25.92 22.33
N ARG A 393 -22.12 -25.67 23.25
CA ARG A 393 -23.56 -25.79 22.95
C ARG A 393 -23.96 -24.77 21.88
N GLY A 394 -24.44 -25.26 20.73
CA GLY A 394 -25.05 -24.44 19.67
C GLY A 394 -24.08 -23.79 18.66
N TRP A 395 -22.79 -24.12 18.68
CA TRP A 395 -21.84 -23.54 17.70
C TRP A 395 -20.69 -24.47 17.28
N LEU A 396 -20.21 -24.24 16.06
CA LEU A 396 -19.17 -25.01 15.39
C LEU A 396 -17.96 -24.12 15.07
N TRP A 397 -16.78 -24.70 15.09
CA TRP A 397 -15.58 -24.06 14.56
C TRP A 397 -15.61 -24.06 13.03
N GLY A 398 -15.33 -22.91 12.41
CA GLY A 398 -15.28 -22.78 10.95
C GLY A 398 -14.83 -21.39 10.53
N GLY A 399 -14.81 -21.11 9.22
CA GLY A 399 -14.26 -19.86 8.69
C GLY A 399 -12.73 -19.85 8.65
N CYS A 400 -12.14 -18.65 8.72
CA CYS A 400 -10.69 -18.46 8.70
C CYS A 400 -10.20 -18.05 10.08
N SER A 401 -9.62 -19.00 10.83
CA SER A 401 -8.94 -18.66 12.08
C SER A 401 -7.54 -18.13 11.79
N ASP A 402 -7.16 -17.04 12.44
CA ASP A 402 -5.84 -16.43 12.26
C ASP A 402 -4.72 -17.36 12.73
N ASN A 403 -3.78 -17.68 11.83
CA ASN A 403 -2.68 -18.61 12.09
C ASN A 403 -1.54 -17.96 12.87
N VAL A 404 -1.76 -17.74 14.16
CA VAL A 404 -0.80 -17.07 15.05
C VAL A 404 0.49 -17.87 15.26
N ASP A 405 0.46 -19.20 15.17
CA ASP A 405 1.67 -20.01 15.34
C ASP A 405 2.63 -19.83 14.15
N PHE A 406 2.10 -19.62 12.94
CA PHE A 406 2.91 -19.19 11.80
C PHE A 406 3.57 -17.82 12.07
N GLY A 407 2.78 -16.82 12.46
CA GLY A 407 3.29 -15.46 12.71
C GLY A 407 4.30 -15.41 13.85
N GLU A 408 4.09 -16.19 14.92
CA GLU A 408 5.01 -16.31 16.04
C GLU A 408 6.35 -16.91 15.61
N ARG A 409 6.33 -18.03 14.89
CA ARG A 409 7.54 -18.70 14.40
C ARG A 409 8.39 -17.79 13.53
N VAL A 410 7.77 -17.09 12.58
CA VAL A 410 8.48 -16.18 11.69
C VAL A 410 8.96 -14.92 12.44
N SER A 411 8.15 -14.37 13.34
CA SER A 411 8.57 -13.26 14.22
C SER A 411 9.81 -13.63 15.03
N LYS A 412 9.83 -14.82 15.63
CA LYS A 412 10.98 -15.36 16.36
C LYS A 412 12.23 -15.42 15.48
N GLN A 413 12.13 -15.98 14.28
CA GLN A 413 13.26 -16.11 13.36
C GLN A 413 13.88 -14.77 12.93
N TYR A 414 13.09 -13.69 12.92
CA TYR A 414 13.53 -12.38 12.45
C TYR A 414 13.96 -11.46 13.60
N VAL A 415 13.16 -11.36 14.65
CA VAL A 415 13.36 -10.43 15.78
C VAL A 415 14.42 -10.96 16.72
N ASP A 416 14.35 -12.23 17.09
CA ASP A 416 15.32 -12.82 18.01
C ASP A 416 16.70 -12.96 17.34
N ALA A 417 16.76 -13.16 16.02
CA ALA A 417 18.02 -13.19 15.26
C ALA A 417 18.77 -11.84 15.25
N GLN A 418 18.13 -10.74 15.65
CA GLN A 418 18.83 -9.47 15.82
C GLN A 418 19.67 -9.42 17.11
N GLU A 419 19.34 -10.26 18.10
CA GLU A 419 20.00 -10.35 19.38
C GLU A 419 21.19 -11.32 19.29
N THR A 420 22.35 -10.82 18.82
CA THR A 420 23.57 -11.63 18.63
C THR A 420 24.43 -11.77 19.89
N GLY A 421 24.13 -11.00 20.94
CA GLY A 421 24.87 -11.04 22.21
C GLY A 421 24.50 -12.25 23.07
N GLN A 422 25.42 -12.66 23.95
CA GLN A 422 25.15 -13.66 25.00
C GLN A 422 25.15 -13.01 26.40
N ASP A 423 25.01 -11.69 26.47
CA ASP A 423 24.97 -10.93 27.71
C ASP A 423 23.57 -10.93 28.34
N SER A 424 23.48 -10.48 29.59
CA SER A 424 22.20 -10.38 30.31
C SER A 424 21.17 -9.52 29.59
N ARG A 425 21.64 -8.52 28.84
CA ARG A 425 20.81 -7.66 28.00
C ARG A 425 20.14 -8.43 26.86
N ALA A 426 20.89 -9.25 26.11
CA ALA A 426 20.30 -10.08 25.06
C ALA A 426 19.24 -11.05 25.62
N ALA A 427 19.48 -11.64 26.80
CA ALA A 427 18.49 -12.50 27.46
C ALA A 427 17.21 -11.74 27.83
N VAL A 428 17.32 -10.53 28.38
CA VAL A 428 16.18 -9.64 28.67
C VAL A 428 15.42 -9.26 27.40
N ASN A 429 16.12 -8.93 26.31
CA ASN A 429 15.48 -8.61 25.03
C ASN A 429 14.67 -9.80 24.49
N LEU A 430 15.24 -11.01 24.51
CA LEU A 430 14.55 -12.24 24.06
C LEU A 430 13.30 -12.54 24.88
N HIS A 431 13.36 -12.38 26.21
CA HIS A 431 12.19 -12.52 27.08
C HIS A 431 11.10 -11.52 26.74
N ASN A 432 11.45 -10.24 26.58
CA ASN A 432 10.48 -9.19 26.25
C ASN A 432 9.87 -9.38 24.85
N ASN A 433 10.65 -9.87 23.88
CA ASN A 433 10.12 -10.25 22.56
C ASN A 433 9.05 -11.35 22.67
N GLU A 434 9.30 -12.34 23.53
CA GLU A 434 8.33 -13.41 23.80
C GLU A 434 7.08 -12.89 24.48
N ALA A 435 7.21 -12.05 25.51
CA ALA A 435 6.08 -11.39 26.15
C ALA A 435 5.21 -10.62 25.14
N GLY A 436 5.84 -9.96 24.17
CA GLY A 436 5.18 -9.32 23.04
C GLY A 436 4.35 -10.27 22.18
N ARG A 437 4.92 -11.42 21.79
CA ARG A 437 4.23 -12.45 21.00
C ARG A 437 3.06 -13.07 21.78
N LEU A 438 3.26 -13.33 23.07
CA LEU A 438 2.20 -13.82 23.95
C LEU A 438 1.08 -12.81 24.15
N ALA A 439 1.37 -11.50 24.17
CA ALA A 439 0.35 -10.46 24.22
C ALA A 439 -0.58 -10.50 22.99
N VAL A 440 -0.06 -10.78 21.79
CA VAL A 440 -0.90 -10.99 20.60
C VAL A 440 -1.86 -12.16 20.82
N LYS A 441 -1.36 -13.31 21.28
CA LYS A 441 -2.20 -14.50 21.55
C LYS A 441 -3.23 -14.23 22.66
N ALA A 442 -2.83 -13.54 23.73
CA ALA A 442 -3.69 -13.23 24.88
C ALA A 442 -4.82 -12.25 24.53
N THR A 443 -4.61 -11.38 23.54
CA THR A 443 -5.60 -10.40 23.09
C THR A 443 -6.51 -10.90 21.98
N MET A 444 -6.32 -12.12 21.45
CA MET A 444 -7.19 -12.68 20.41
C MET A 444 -8.64 -12.83 20.88
N LYS A 445 -9.57 -12.68 19.93
CA LYS A 445 -11.01 -12.82 20.18
C LYS A 445 -11.62 -13.94 19.34
N ARG A 446 -12.66 -14.56 19.88
CA ARG A 446 -13.51 -15.48 19.11
C ARG A 446 -14.61 -14.66 18.44
N ILE A 447 -14.59 -14.64 17.13
CA ILE A 447 -15.63 -14.01 16.30
C ILE A 447 -16.57 -15.09 15.81
N CYS A 448 -17.84 -14.77 15.76
CA CYS A 448 -18.88 -15.73 15.42
C CYS A 448 -19.92 -15.13 14.48
N ARG A 449 -20.41 -15.96 13.56
CA ARG A 449 -21.50 -15.64 12.65
C ARG A 449 -22.68 -16.57 12.86
N CYS A 450 -23.86 -15.99 13.03
CA CYS A 450 -25.09 -16.74 13.19
C CYS A 450 -25.67 -17.15 11.83
N HIS A 451 -26.20 -18.37 11.80
CA HIS A 451 -26.84 -18.99 10.66
C HIS A 451 -28.16 -19.61 11.16
N GLY A 452 -29.28 -19.04 10.71
CA GLY A 452 -30.62 -19.51 11.05
C GLY A 452 -31.68 -18.79 10.22
N MET A 453 -32.89 -19.33 10.20
CA MET A 453 -34.02 -18.73 9.47
C MET A 453 -34.25 -17.31 10.04
N SER A 454 -34.28 -16.30 9.16
CA SER A 454 -34.44 -14.88 9.51
C SER A 454 -33.35 -14.31 10.44
N GLU A 455 -32.07 -14.62 10.21
CA GLU A 455 -30.92 -14.18 11.04
C GLU A 455 -30.92 -14.70 12.49
N SER A 456 -31.71 -15.72 12.79
CA SER A 456 -31.67 -16.38 14.11
C SER A 456 -30.32 -17.08 14.37
N CYS A 457 -29.85 -17.08 15.61
CA CYS A 457 -28.61 -17.75 16.05
C CYS A 457 -28.82 -19.21 16.46
N SER A 458 -29.66 -19.96 15.74
CA SER A 458 -29.91 -21.38 16.03
C SER A 458 -28.69 -22.27 15.76
N VAL A 459 -27.89 -21.91 14.76
CA VAL A 459 -26.55 -22.46 14.52
C VAL A 459 -25.58 -21.29 14.39
N GLN A 460 -24.40 -21.39 15.00
CA GLN A 460 -23.38 -20.36 14.91
C GLN A 460 -22.03 -20.97 14.50
N THR A 461 -21.31 -20.28 13.61
CA THR A 461 -19.95 -20.65 13.20
C THR A 461 -18.97 -19.65 13.77
N CYS A 462 -17.91 -20.10 14.43
CA CYS A 462 -16.91 -19.21 15.02
C CYS A 462 -15.47 -19.54 14.59
N TRP A 463 -14.63 -18.51 14.57
CA TRP A 463 -13.18 -18.58 14.35
C TRP A 463 -12.45 -17.69 15.37
N THR A 464 -11.16 -17.94 15.55
CA THR A 464 -10.30 -17.01 16.31
C THR A 464 -9.73 -15.95 15.38
N GLN A 465 -9.83 -14.69 15.80
CA GLN A 465 -9.34 -13.54 15.05
C GLN A 465 -8.44 -12.68 15.95
N LEU A 466 -7.41 -12.10 15.35
CA LEU A 466 -6.63 -11.03 15.95
C LEU A 466 -7.54 -9.86 16.30
N SER A 467 -7.37 -9.32 17.51
CA SER A 467 -8.01 -8.06 17.89
C SER A 467 -7.37 -6.87 17.19
N ASP A 468 -7.97 -5.69 17.31
CA ASP A 468 -7.29 -4.48 16.85
C ASP A 468 -5.92 -4.35 17.56
N PHE A 469 -4.88 -3.98 16.81
CA PHE A 469 -3.52 -3.92 17.34
C PHE A 469 -3.39 -2.94 18.52
N ARG A 470 -4.28 -1.94 18.60
CA ARG A 470 -4.39 -1.05 19.75
C ARG A 470 -4.67 -1.80 21.05
N GLU A 471 -5.42 -2.90 21.01
CA GLU A 471 -5.69 -3.71 22.21
C GLU A 471 -4.43 -4.42 22.71
N THR A 472 -3.62 -4.95 21.80
CA THR A 472 -2.29 -5.48 22.13
C THR A 472 -1.39 -4.38 22.69
N GLY A 473 -1.41 -3.18 22.10
CA GLY A 473 -0.69 -2.01 22.62
C GLY A 473 -1.12 -1.63 24.04
N ASN A 474 -2.43 -1.57 24.30
CA ASN A 474 -3.00 -1.29 25.63
C ASN A 474 -2.59 -2.37 26.65
N TYR A 475 -2.65 -3.65 26.26
CA TYR A 475 -2.24 -4.77 27.10
C TYR A 475 -0.76 -4.67 27.48
N LEU A 476 0.12 -4.45 26.51
CA LEU A 476 1.56 -4.26 26.75
C LEU A 476 1.85 -2.99 27.55
N LYS A 477 1.03 -1.94 27.42
CA LYS A 477 1.18 -0.72 28.21
C LYS A 477 0.90 -0.96 29.69
N MET A 478 -0.07 -1.83 30.01
CA MET A 478 -0.29 -2.27 31.38
C MET A 478 0.89 -3.08 31.91
N LYS A 479 1.39 -4.04 31.13
CA LYS A 479 2.59 -4.83 31.48
C LYS A 479 3.83 -3.95 31.69
N HIS A 480 4.01 -2.91 30.88
CA HIS A 480 5.09 -1.94 31.04
C HIS A 480 5.02 -1.20 32.39
N ARG A 481 3.83 -0.85 32.86
CA ARG A 481 3.68 -0.21 34.18
C ARG A 481 4.06 -1.15 35.33
N GLN A 482 3.79 -2.44 35.16
CA GLN A 482 4.06 -3.52 36.12
C GLN A 482 5.45 -4.16 35.95
N ALA A 483 6.23 -3.69 34.96
CA ALA A 483 7.50 -4.30 34.60
C ALA A 483 8.46 -4.39 35.79
N GLN A 484 9.18 -5.51 35.87
CA GLN A 484 10.06 -5.84 36.98
C GLN A 484 11.51 -5.52 36.64
N LYS A 485 12.23 -4.91 37.59
CA LYS A 485 13.67 -4.69 37.47
C LYS A 485 14.41 -5.94 37.93
N LEU A 486 15.39 -6.39 37.16
CA LEU A 486 16.26 -7.49 37.54
C LEU A 486 17.60 -6.96 38.02
N ASP A 487 17.90 -7.20 39.29
CA ASP A 487 19.20 -6.92 39.88
C ASP A 487 20.11 -8.14 39.67
N ILE A 488 20.90 -8.10 38.59
CA ILE A 488 21.85 -9.16 38.27
C ILE A 488 23.19 -8.85 38.93
N ASP A 489 23.61 -9.71 39.85
CA ASP A 489 24.80 -9.50 40.67
C ASP A 489 26.08 -9.54 39.82
N LYS A 490 26.69 -8.37 39.58
CA LYS A 490 27.83 -8.17 38.66
C LYS A 490 29.06 -9.05 38.98
N LYS A 491 29.17 -9.55 40.22
CA LYS A 491 30.28 -10.40 40.66
C LYS A 491 30.23 -11.82 40.06
N ARG A 492 29.06 -12.33 39.66
CA ARG A 492 28.94 -13.67 39.03
C ARG A 492 29.21 -13.66 37.51
N ILE A 493 29.25 -12.50 36.85
CA ILE A 493 29.36 -12.37 35.38
C ILE A 493 30.79 -12.04 34.90
N ARG A 494 31.72 -11.69 35.81
CA ARG A 494 33.14 -11.42 35.45
C ARG A 494 33.99 -12.69 35.20
N ALA A 495 33.42 -13.89 35.32
CA ALA A 495 34.06 -15.11 34.85
C ALA A 495 33.76 -15.26 33.35
N GLY A 496 34.76 -14.97 32.52
CA GLY A 496 34.65 -14.99 31.06
C GLY A 496 34.21 -16.33 30.48
N ASN A 497 33.62 -16.28 29.28
CA ASN A 497 33.52 -17.34 28.25
C ASN A 497 33.47 -18.80 28.73
N SER A 498 32.73 -19.10 29.79
CA SER A 498 32.49 -20.48 30.23
C SER A 498 31.00 -20.77 30.23
N ALA A 499 30.64 -21.97 29.81
CA ALA A 499 29.25 -22.45 29.69
C ALA A 499 28.47 -22.43 31.02
N ASP A 500 29.18 -22.25 32.14
CA ASP A 500 28.67 -22.23 33.52
C ASP A 500 27.90 -20.95 33.90
N SER A 501 28.07 -19.86 33.15
CA SER A 501 27.37 -18.58 33.41
C SER A 501 25.90 -18.56 32.95
N ARG A 502 25.41 -19.65 32.33
CA ARG A 502 24.00 -19.79 31.88
C ARG A 502 23.03 -20.20 32.99
N GLY A 503 23.49 -20.93 34.00
CA GLY A 503 22.63 -21.44 35.08
C GLY A 503 21.90 -20.34 35.87
N PRO A 504 22.60 -19.32 36.40
CA PRO A 504 21.98 -18.27 37.21
C PRO A 504 21.02 -17.36 36.43
N ILE A 505 21.26 -17.15 35.14
CA ILE A 505 20.36 -16.39 34.26
C ILE A 505 19.10 -17.21 33.99
N VAL A 506 19.22 -18.50 33.66
CA VAL A 506 18.03 -19.34 33.43
C VAL A 506 17.19 -19.50 34.69
N GLU A 507 17.81 -19.60 35.87
CA GLU A 507 17.12 -19.69 37.16
C GLU A 507 16.38 -18.39 37.53
N ALA A 508 17.03 -17.22 37.35
CA ALA A 508 16.39 -15.93 37.59
C ALA A 508 15.15 -15.71 36.68
N PHE A 509 15.24 -16.10 35.40
CA PHE A 509 14.13 -15.98 34.46
C PHE A 509 13.05 -17.06 34.65
N GLY A 510 13.40 -18.23 35.21
CA GLY A 510 12.46 -19.31 35.48
C GLY A 510 11.39 -18.98 36.51
N SER A 511 11.66 -18.00 37.38
CA SER A 511 10.70 -17.49 38.38
C SER A 511 9.74 -16.42 37.84
N ILE A 512 9.97 -15.93 36.62
CA ILE A 512 9.26 -14.79 36.04
C ILE A 512 8.30 -15.29 34.97
N ASP A 513 7.06 -14.84 35.04
CA ASP A 513 6.06 -15.17 34.03
C ASP A 513 6.47 -14.63 32.64
N LYS A 514 6.30 -15.45 31.60
CA LYS A 514 6.68 -15.10 30.23
C LYS A 514 5.89 -13.93 29.64
N THR A 515 4.76 -13.57 30.25
CA THR A 515 3.91 -12.43 29.85
C THR A 515 4.32 -11.11 30.50
N GLU A 516 5.24 -11.13 31.47
CA GLU A 516 5.73 -9.94 32.16
C GLU A 516 6.91 -9.31 31.44
N LEU A 517 7.00 -7.98 31.47
CA LEU A 517 8.15 -7.24 30.95
C LEU A 517 9.21 -7.06 32.02
N ILE A 518 10.47 -7.15 31.61
CA ILE A 518 11.63 -7.04 32.51
C ILE A 518 12.69 -6.07 31.97
N TYR A 519 13.42 -5.43 32.87
CA TYR A 519 14.48 -4.47 32.54
C TYR A 519 15.64 -4.52 33.55
N LEU A 520 16.80 -3.95 33.21
CA LEU A 520 18.01 -4.00 34.04
C LEU A 520 18.41 -2.64 34.63
N GLU A 521 18.08 -1.56 33.93
CA GLU A 521 18.53 -0.21 34.26
C GLU A 521 17.38 0.72 34.59
N ASP A 522 17.58 1.61 35.56
CA ASP A 522 16.62 2.68 35.82
C ASP A 522 16.55 3.65 34.65
N SER A 523 15.32 4.06 34.33
CA SER A 523 15.05 5.02 33.29
C SER A 523 15.68 6.38 33.63
N PRO A 524 16.33 7.06 32.66
CA PRO A 524 16.89 8.39 32.89
C PRO A 524 15.81 9.44 33.15
N ASP A 525 16.23 10.61 33.62
CA ASP A 525 15.36 11.78 33.65
C ASP A 525 15.06 12.29 32.23
N TYR A 526 13.88 11.93 31.71
CA TYR A 526 13.39 12.35 30.40
C TYR A 526 12.94 13.82 30.34
N CYS A 527 12.86 14.53 31.48
CA CYS A 527 12.50 15.94 31.48
C CYS A 527 13.57 16.81 30.80
N ARG A 528 14.85 16.49 31.02
CA ARG A 528 15.98 17.30 30.55
C ARG A 528 16.49 16.83 29.20
N ARG A 529 16.81 17.78 28.33
CA ARG A 529 17.48 17.50 27.06
C ARG A 529 18.90 17.04 27.33
N ASN A 530 19.28 15.90 26.75
CA ASN A 530 20.63 15.37 26.77
C ASN A 530 20.94 14.75 25.40
N VAL A 531 21.71 15.48 24.58
CA VAL A 531 22.03 15.07 23.20
C VAL A 531 22.84 13.77 23.17
N SER A 532 23.78 13.59 24.10
CA SER A 532 24.64 12.40 24.20
C SER A 532 23.86 11.12 24.50
N LEU A 533 22.75 11.23 25.24
CA LEU A 533 21.83 10.12 25.54
C LEU A 533 20.63 10.06 24.59
N GLY A 534 20.55 10.93 23.59
CA GLY A 534 19.42 10.99 22.66
C GLY A 534 18.10 11.44 23.31
N LEU A 535 18.17 12.17 24.44
CA LEU A 535 16.99 12.68 25.16
C LEU A 535 16.66 14.09 24.67
N TYR A 536 15.44 14.29 24.19
CA TYR A 536 14.99 15.59 23.67
C TYR A 536 14.48 16.55 24.76
N GLY A 537 14.12 16.02 25.94
CA GLY A 537 13.45 16.76 27.01
C GLY A 537 11.96 16.93 26.77
N THR A 538 11.26 17.55 27.73
CA THR A 538 9.81 17.82 27.63
C THR A 538 9.46 19.25 27.22
N GLU A 539 10.46 20.14 27.13
CA GLU A 539 10.28 21.51 26.64
C GLU A 539 9.77 21.54 25.20
N GLY A 540 8.76 22.39 24.92
CA GLY A 540 8.13 22.52 23.62
C GLY A 540 7.09 21.45 23.29
N ARG A 541 6.83 20.49 24.19
CA ARG A 541 5.83 19.43 23.95
C ARG A 541 4.42 19.87 24.26
N GLU A 542 3.48 19.44 23.42
CA GLU A 542 2.05 19.62 23.63
C GLU A 542 1.56 18.72 24.79
N CYS A 543 0.58 19.22 25.54
CA CYS A 543 -0.09 18.51 26.61
C CYS A 543 -1.60 18.84 26.64
N LEU A 544 -2.37 18.04 27.36
CA LEU A 544 -3.82 18.13 27.46
C LEU A 544 -4.24 18.52 28.88
N GLN A 545 -5.08 19.55 28.99
CA GLN A 545 -5.61 20.07 30.25
C GLN A 545 -7.14 19.98 30.31
N HIS A 546 -7.81 20.29 29.19
CA HIS A 546 -9.26 20.31 29.05
C HIS A 546 -9.67 19.60 27.74
N GLY A 547 -10.79 18.89 27.75
CA GLY A 547 -11.33 18.21 26.56
C GLY A 547 -12.35 17.12 26.92
N ASP A 548 -13.42 17.04 26.12
CA ASP A 548 -14.44 16.00 26.22
C ASP A 548 -13.88 14.65 25.74
N GLY A 549 -14.19 13.57 26.45
CA GLY A 549 -13.71 12.22 26.11
C GLY A 549 -12.27 11.89 26.57
N LEU A 550 -11.55 12.81 27.21
CA LEU A 550 -10.19 12.53 27.70
C LEU A 550 -10.18 11.62 28.94
N THR A 551 -9.28 10.63 28.94
CA THR A 551 -9.03 9.76 30.09
C THR A 551 -8.42 10.54 31.27
N GLN A 552 -8.54 10.01 32.48
CA GLN A 552 -7.91 10.62 33.67
C GLN A 552 -6.39 10.76 33.50
N TRP A 553 -5.75 9.83 32.77
CA TRP A 553 -4.33 9.90 32.47
C TRP A 553 -4.00 11.07 31.55
N GLU A 554 -4.77 11.29 30.49
CA GLU A 554 -4.54 12.38 29.54
C GLU A 554 -4.76 13.75 30.17
N ARG A 555 -5.82 13.92 30.99
CA ARG A 555 -6.10 15.19 31.70
C ARG A 555 -4.97 15.63 32.63
N ARG A 556 -4.15 14.69 33.12
CA ARG A 556 -2.99 14.98 33.98
C ARG A 556 -1.68 15.10 33.20
N SER A 557 -1.73 15.09 31.87
CA SER A 557 -0.52 15.14 31.03
C SER A 557 0.27 16.44 31.22
N CYS A 558 -0.37 17.61 31.25
CA CYS A 558 0.34 18.88 31.49
C CYS A 558 1.07 18.92 32.85
N ARG A 559 0.47 18.32 33.88
CA ARG A 559 1.13 18.16 35.18
C ARG A 559 2.38 17.29 35.08
N ARG A 560 2.28 16.12 34.46
CA ARG A 560 3.41 15.18 34.34
C ARG A 560 4.52 15.66 33.40
N LEU A 561 4.15 16.28 32.29
CA LEU A 561 5.08 16.69 31.24
C LEU A 561 5.76 18.01 31.56
N CYS A 562 5.00 18.97 32.10
CA CYS A 562 5.49 20.31 32.35
C CYS A 562 5.83 20.50 33.84
N HIS A 563 4.83 20.42 34.74
CA HIS A 563 5.02 20.79 36.15
C HIS A 563 6.01 19.89 36.90
N ASP A 564 5.89 18.56 36.77
CA ASP A 564 6.80 17.60 37.40
C ASP A 564 8.22 17.69 36.82
N CYS A 565 8.39 18.35 35.67
CA CYS A 565 9.68 18.65 35.03
C CYS A 565 10.18 20.07 35.32
N GLY A 566 9.51 20.84 36.18
CA GLY A 566 9.88 22.23 36.50
C GLY A 566 9.52 23.27 35.44
N LEU A 567 8.75 22.89 34.41
CA LEU A 567 8.28 23.76 33.33
C LEU A 567 6.93 24.39 33.68
N ARG A 568 6.57 25.48 32.99
CA ARG A 568 5.22 26.06 33.00
C ARG A 568 4.43 25.58 31.78
N VAL A 569 3.12 25.69 31.86
CA VAL A 569 2.23 25.48 30.71
C VAL A 569 2.03 26.83 30.03
N GLU A 570 2.22 26.88 28.72
CA GLU A 570 2.00 28.05 27.89
C GLU A 570 0.88 27.74 26.88
N GLU A 571 -0.08 28.66 26.76
CA GLU A 571 -1.15 28.56 25.76
C GLU A 571 -0.67 29.12 24.42
N ARG A 572 -0.66 28.26 23.41
CA ARG A 572 -0.33 28.62 22.02
C ARG A 572 -1.58 28.54 21.17
N ARG A 573 -2.01 29.68 20.65
CA ARG A 573 -3.10 29.76 19.67
C ARG A 573 -2.56 29.39 18.31
N THR A 574 -3.15 28.38 17.67
CA THR A 574 -2.77 27.94 16.33
C THR A 574 -4.02 27.89 15.47
N GLU A 575 -3.99 28.57 14.33
CA GLU A 575 -5.03 28.45 13.32
C GLU A 575 -4.91 27.09 12.63
N VAL A 576 -5.92 26.26 12.78
CA VAL A 576 -6.02 24.96 12.14
C VAL A 576 -7.10 25.07 11.08
N VAL A 577 -6.71 24.84 9.82
CA VAL A 577 -7.66 24.72 8.72
C VAL A 577 -8.10 23.26 8.64
N SER A 578 -9.40 23.03 8.71
CA SER A 578 -9.99 21.70 8.62
C SER A 578 -11.21 21.72 7.72
N SER A 579 -11.44 20.62 7.01
CA SER A 579 -12.64 20.45 6.20
C SER A 579 -13.90 20.43 7.06
N CYS A 580 -14.85 21.31 6.75
CA CYS A 580 -16.12 21.49 7.44
C CYS A 580 -17.27 21.51 6.42
N ASN A 581 -18.52 21.52 6.93
CA ASN A 581 -19.74 21.61 6.11
C ASN A 581 -19.79 20.61 4.94
N CYS A 582 -19.22 19.42 5.17
CA CYS A 582 -19.07 18.40 4.15
C CYS A 582 -20.42 17.86 3.70
N LYS A 583 -20.73 18.01 2.41
CA LYS A 583 -21.92 17.45 1.78
C LYS A 583 -21.54 16.20 0.99
N PHE A 584 -22.10 15.07 1.40
CA PHE A 584 -22.00 13.83 0.65
C PHE A 584 -23.00 13.87 -0.51
N HIS A 585 -22.49 13.82 -1.73
CA HIS A 585 -23.30 13.61 -2.91
C HIS A 585 -23.36 12.11 -3.18
N TRP A 586 -24.57 11.60 -3.41
CA TRP A 586 -24.92 10.18 -3.66
C TRP A 586 -24.35 9.60 -4.98
N CYS A 587 -23.15 10.06 -5.35
CA CYS A 587 -22.30 9.62 -6.44
C CYS A 587 -20.82 9.49 -5.99
N CYS A 588 -20.58 9.27 -4.68
CA CYS A 588 -19.25 9.07 -4.07
C CYS A 588 -18.34 10.32 -4.07
N LYS A 589 -18.91 11.52 -4.04
CA LYS A 589 -18.15 12.77 -3.91
C LYS A 589 -18.54 13.50 -2.63
N VAL A 590 -17.55 13.81 -1.80
CA VAL A 590 -17.71 14.68 -0.64
C VAL A 590 -17.16 16.05 -1.02
N ASN A 591 -18.01 17.07 -0.99
CA ASN A 591 -17.58 18.46 -1.11
C ASN A 591 -17.55 19.07 0.29
N CYS A 592 -16.38 19.51 0.73
CA CYS A 592 -16.22 20.23 1.99
C CYS A 592 -15.75 21.66 1.72
N GLU A 593 -16.03 22.54 2.67
CA GLU A 593 -15.45 23.87 2.75
C GLU A 593 -14.21 23.81 3.65
N ASP A 594 -13.26 24.72 3.44
CA ASP A 594 -12.13 24.90 4.36
C ASP A 594 -12.54 25.88 5.46
N CYS A 595 -12.74 25.39 6.67
CA CYS A 595 -12.95 26.25 7.83
C CYS A 595 -11.64 26.41 8.58
N SER A 596 -11.25 27.66 8.83
CA SER A 596 -10.21 27.94 9.82
C SER A 596 -10.83 28.04 11.21
N GLN A 597 -10.20 27.35 12.15
CA GLN A 597 -10.54 27.41 13.57
C GLN A 597 -9.28 27.70 14.38
N VAL A 598 -9.38 28.65 15.31
CA VAL A 598 -8.27 28.95 16.22
C VAL A 598 -8.33 27.95 17.38
N MET A 599 -7.42 26.99 17.37
CA MET A 599 -7.28 26.00 18.44
C MET A 599 -6.27 26.48 19.48
N VAL A 600 -6.64 26.38 20.75
CA VAL A 600 -5.71 26.66 21.87
C VAL A 600 -5.00 25.37 22.24
N LYS A 601 -3.69 25.32 22.00
CA LYS A 601 -2.83 24.21 22.40
C LYS A 601 -2.06 24.58 23.66
N HIS A 602 -1.85 23.61 24.55
CA HIS A 602 -1.06 23.81 25.76
C HIS A 602 0.32 23.19 25.55
N VAL A 603 1.38 23.95 25.77
CA VAL A 603 2.76 23.54 25.49
C VAL A 603 3.64 23.75 26.71
N CYS A 604 4.55 22.82 27.00
CA CYS A 604 5.50 23.00 28.08
C CYS A 604 6.58 24.04 27.72
N ALA A 605 6.73 25.09 28.53
CA ALA A 605 7.71 26.16 28.33
C ALA A 605 8.58 26.37 29.57
N ARG A 606 9.77 26.96 29.40
CA ARG A 606 10.61 27.36 30.54
C ARG A 606 9.90 28.42 31.38
N ARG A 607 10.11 28.34 32.69
CA ARG A 607 9.81 29.47 33.57
C ARG A 607 10.84 30.54 33.25
N GLU A 608 10.40 31.72 32.83
CA GLU A 608 11.30 32.87 32.69
C GLU A 608 11.96 33.08 34.05
N ALA A 609 13.29 33.18 34.06
CA ALA A 609 13.98 33.67 35.24
C ALA A 609 13.42 35.07 35.48
N ALA A 610 12.78 35.29 36.63
CA ALA A 610 12.45 36.64 37.05
C ALA A 610 13.71 37.47 36.87
N ASP A 611 13.63 38.48 36.00
CA ASP A 611 14.68 39.47 35.81
C ASP A 611 15.21 39.86 37.18
N GLY A 612 16.54 39.86 37.28
CA GLY A 612 17.27 40.32 38.45
C GLY A 612 16.96 41.79 38.72
N HIS A 613 15.81 42.07 39.33
CA HIS A 613 15.62 43.28 40.10
C HIS A 613 16.45 43.12 41.37
N GLY A 614 17.65 43.69 41.30
CA GLY A 614 18.59 43.80 42.41
C GLY A 614 17.86 44.17 43.69
N TYR A 615 17.84 43.22 44.62
CA TYR A 615 17.42 43.42 45.99
C TYR A 615 18.34 44.48 46.59
N ARG A 616 17.92 45.75 46.60
CA ARG A 616 18.51 46.77 47.47
C ARG A 616 18.31 46.29 48.91
N ARG A 617 19.37 45.70 49.48
CA ARG A 617 19.50 45.46 50.91
C ARG A 617 19.29 46.79 51.64
N ARG A 618 18.10 46.99 52.21
CA ARG A 618 17.94 47.94 53.32
C ARG A 618 18.44 47.24 54.57
N HIS A 619 19.63 47.64 55.02
CA HIS A 619 20.09 47.41 56.37
C HIS A 619 19.01 47.89 57.36
N ARG A 620 18.44 46.97 58.13
CA ARG A 620 17.92 47.27 59.45
C ARG A 620 18.91 46.70 60.44
N GLY A 621 19.49 47.60 61.23
CA GLY A 621 20.40 47.27 62.32
C GLY A 621 19.73 46.47 63.44
N PRO A 622 20.54 45.97 64.38
CA PRO A 622 20.15 44.91 65.30
C PRO A 622 19.26 45.44 66.43
N LYS A 623 18.27 44.63 66.81
CA LYS A 623 17.73 44.56 68.17
C LYS A 623 17.58 43.10 68.54
#